data_AF-A0A5C9E1N2-F1
#
_entry.id   AF-A0A5C9E1N2-F1
#
_cell.length_a   1.000
_cell.length_b   1.000
_cell.length_c   1.000
_cell.angle_alpha   90.00
_cell.angle_beta   90.00
_cell.angle_gamma   90.00
#
_symmetry.space_group_name_H-M   'P 1'
#
loop_
_entity.id
_entity.type
_entity.pdbx_description
1 polymer ?
#
loop_
_entity_poly.entity_id
_entity_poly.type
_entity_poly.pdbx_seq_one_letter_code
_entity_poly.pdbx_strand_id
1 'polypeptide(L)'
;MIIKLGINYTHEKADRRDAMRIIKLEGRKNIAPLEKIQNDSMLLYRVKRIWMLIVMNSVEKKGAIVGTVVFSIIALVILAAGGTNLTGLFTVIMFSATGLIGVVCSKDSTAGEVVESRAVAKKKVTPVEEYVPEVEIPDAVLETLPIETIEGIGKAYGEDLRNAGIKTVHDLLKADAEKVAKICGVGEDIASRWIAMSRFAWLKSVSEEDAEAIVYGGGILGLGELAIANAQELLEDIQRAVELGHVKVPEGYTFTLDMVEKWIDEAKKHAK
;
A
#
# COMPACT_ATOMS: atom_id res chain seq x y z
N MET A 1 -48.80 20.42 -12.10
CA MET A 1 -48.40 19.22 -11.34
C MET A 1 -46.89 19.09 -11.49
N ILE A 2 -46.16 19.49 -10.45
CA ILE A 2 -44.70 19.54 -10.40
C ILE A 2 -44.24 18.31 -9.61
N ILE A 3 -43.40 17.46 -10.21
CA ILE A 3 -42.63 16.47 -9.45
C ILE A 3 -41.15 16.81 -9.68
N LYS A 4 -40.56 17.43 -8.66
CA LYS A 4 -39.12 17.57 -8.49
C LYS A 4 -38.55 16.18 -8.15
N LEU A 5 -37.62 15.69 -8.96
CA LEU A 5 -36.63 14.70 -8.50
C LEU A 5 -35.27 15.38 -8.56
N GLY A 6 -34.82 15.86 -7.41
CA GLY A 6 -33.43 16.24 -7.18
C GLY A 6 -32.66 15.01 -6.77
N ILE A 7 -31.69 14.59 -7.59
CA ILE A 7 -30.65 13.66 -7.18
C ILE A 7 -29.33 14.37 -7.47
N ASN A 8 -28.71 14.88 -6.40
CA ASN A 8 -27.33 15.33 -6.41
C ASN A 8 -26.43 14.10 -6.55
N TYR A 9 -25.75 13.96 -7.68
CA TYR A 9 -24.65 13.02 -7.86
C TYR A 9 -23.35 13.69 -7.41
N THR A 10 -22.89 13.37 -6.21
CA THR A 10 -21.52 13.60 -5.79
C THR A 10 -20.69 12.36 -6.16
N HIS A 11 -19.66 12.59 -6.97
CA HIS A 11 -18.72 11.60 -7.47
C HIS A 11 -17.87 10.98 -6.35
N GLU A 12 -17.35 9.78 -6.64
CA GLU A 12 -16.23 9.11 -5.95
C GLU A 12 -16.59 8.16 -4.80
N LYS A 13 -17.23 7.02 -5.15
CA LYS A 13 -17.01 5.64 -4.63
C LYS A 13 -18.12 4.70 -5.12
N ALA A 14 -18.40 4.67 -6.43
CA ALA A 14 -19.31 3.70 -7.02
C ALA A 14 -18.56 2.40 -7.35
N ASP A 15 -18.96 1.35 -6.64
CA ASP A 15 -18.38 0.01 -6.50
C ASP A 15 -18.49 -0.82 -7.79
N ARG A 16 -17.48 -1.67 -8.06
CA ARG A 16 -17.44 -2.68 -9.15
C ARG A 16 -18.70 -3.56 -9.21
N ARG A 17 -19.41 -3.70 -8.08
CA ARG A 17 -20.67 -4.44 -7.98
C ARG A 17 -21.85 -3.82 -8.75
N ASP A 18 -21.89 -2.50 -8.91
CA ASP A 18 -22.98 -1.83 -9.65
C ASP A 18 -22.76 -1.89 -11.17
N ALA A 19 -21.50 -1.83 -11.62
CA ALA A 19 -21.14 -2.04 -13.02
C ALA A 19 -21.57 -3.43 -13.52
N MET A 20 -21.43 -4.48 -12.68
CA MET A 20 -21.89 -5.83 -13.03
C MET A 20 -23.41 -5.99 -13.05
N ARG A 21 -24.17 -5.19 -12.29
CA ARG A 21 -25.65 -5.21 -12.34
C ARG A 21 -26.19 -4.51 -13.59
N ILE A 22 -25.57 -3.41 -14.01
CA ILE A 22 -25.97 -2.69 -15.23
C ILE A 22 -25.76 -3.56 -16.47
N ILE A 23 -24.64 -4.29 -16.55
CA ILE A 23 -24.33 -5.20 -17.67
C ILE A 23 -25.31 -6.39 -17.76
N LYS A 24 -25.92 -6.80 -16.64
CA LYS A 24 -26.92 -7.89 -16.62
C LYS A 24 -28.32 -7.42 -17.01
N LEU A 25 -28.57 -6.11 -17.02
CA LEU A 25 -29.89 -5.52 -17.31
C LEU A 25 -30.01 -4.97 -18.74
N GLU A 26 -28.91 -4.68 -19.43
CA GLU A 26 -28.94 -4.17 -20.81
C GLU A 26 -28.57 -5.26 -21.84
N GLY A 27 -29.59 -5.74 -22.54
CA GLY A 27 -29.46 -6.73 -23.59
C GLY A 27 -28.64 -6.25 -24.79
N ARG A 28 -27.64 -7.07 -25.15
CA ARG A 28 -27.02 -7.27 -26.47
C ARG A 28 -27.20 -6.15 -27.50
N LYS A 29 -26.27 -5.20 -27.60
CA LYS A 29 -25.71 -4.72 -28.89
C LYS A 29 -24.24 -4.30 -28.71
N ASN A 30 -23.36 -4.92 -29.48
CA ASN A 30 -21.93 -4.58 -29.68
C ASN A 30 -21.08 -4.33 -28.42
N ILE A 31 -20.63 -5.42 -27.79
CA ILE A 31 -19.53 -5.37 -26.83
C ILE A 31 -18.29 -5.90 -27.55
N ALA A 32 -17.20 -5.12 -27.55
CA ALA A 32 -15.90 -5.59 -28.01
C ALA A 32 -15.46 -6.83 -27.20
N PRO A 33 -14.58 -7.70 -27.74
CA PRO A 33 -14.16 -8.91 -27.05
C PRO A 33 -13.63 -8.57 -25.64
N LEU A 34 -14.15 -9.24 -24.61
CA LEU A 34 -13.79 -9.02 -23.21
C LEU A 34 -12.28 -9.12 -22.96
N GLU A 35 -11.60 -9.96 -23.74
CA GLU A 35 -10.14 -10.12 -23.74
C GLU A 35 -9.41 -8.80 -24.12
N LYS A 36 -9.97 -8.02 -25.05
CA LYS A 36 -9.42 -6.72 -25.44
C LYS A 36 -9.59 -5.67 -24.33
N ILE A 37 -10.77 -5.64 -23.68
CA ILE A 37 -11.06 -4.71 -22.59
C ILE A 37 -10.22 -5.03 -21.34
N GLN A 38 -10.02 -6.31 -21.04
CA GLN A 38 -9.20 -6.76 -19.91
C GLN A 38 -7.72 -6.43 -20.14
N ASN A 39 -7.21 -6.67 -21.36
CA ASN A 39 -5.84 -6.30 -21.74
C ASN A 39 -5.64 -4.78 -21.74
N ASP A 40 -6.61 -3.99 -22.22
CA ASP A 40 -6.53 -2.52 -22.24
C ASP A 40 -6.55 -1.93 -20.81
N SER A 41 -7.32 -2.53 -19.88
CA SER A 41 -7.35 -2.11 -18.48
C SER A 41 -6.06 -2.43 -17.72
N MET A 42 -5.45 -3.58 -18.01
CA MET A 42 -4.17 -3.99 -17.44
C MET A 42 -3.02 -3.16 -18.01
N LEU A 43 -3.06 -2.83 -19.31
CA LEU A 43 -2.14 -1.89 -19.95
C LEU A 43 -2.26 -0.49 -19.35
N LEU A 44 -3.47 0.02 -19.16
CA LEU A 44 -3.68 1.32 -18.49
C LEU A 44 -3.14 1.34 -17.07
N TYR A 45 -3.31 0.25 -16.31
CA TYR A 45 -2.75 0.13 -14.97
C TYR A 45 -1.22 0.08 -14.98
N ARG A 46 -0.61 -0.72 -15.88
CA ARG A 46 0.85 -0.82 -16.03
C ARG A 46 1.45 0.51 -16.50
N VAL A 47 0.84 1.19 -17.45
CA VAL A 47 1.25 2.51 -17.94
C VAL A 47 1.12 3.56 -16.84
N LYS A 48 0.00 3.57 -16.09
CA LYS A 48 -0.21 4.50 -14.97
C LYS A 48 0.79 4.26 -13.85
N ARG A 49 1.11 3.01 -13.52
CA ARG A 49 2.10 2.64 -12.48
C ARG A 49 3.52 3.04 -12.90
N ILE A 50 3.93 2.75 -14.14
CA ILE A 50 5.23 3.18 -14.70
C ILE A 50 5.32 4.71 -14.72
N TRP A 51 4.24 5.40 -15.14
CA TRP A 51 4.18 6.85 -15.14
C TRP A 51 4.28 7.45 -13.73
N MET A 52 3.57 6.87 -12.74
CA MET A 52 3.67 7.28 -11.33
C MET A 52 5.10 7.14 -10.79
N LEU A 53 5.78 6.03 -11.11
CA LEU A 53 7.16 5.80 -10.68
C LEU A 53 8.13 6.79 -11.34
N ILE A 54 7.94 7.14 -12.62
CA ILE A 54 8.74 8.16 -13.30
C ILE A 54 8.51 9.54 -12.67
N VAL A 55 7.26 9.90 -12.39
CA VAL A 55 6.91 11.19 -11.75
C VAL A 55 7.49 11.26 -10.34
N MET A 56 7.32 10.22 -9.52
CA MET A 56 7.84 10.19 -8.16
C MET A 56 9.36 10.20 -8.10
N ASN A 57 10.05 9.40 -8.92
CA ASN A 57 11.51 9.40 -9.02
C ASN A 57 12.07 10.73 -9.56
N SER A 58 11.30 11.46 -10.38
CA SER A 58 11.68 12.79 -10.88
C SER A 58 11.49 13.90 -9.85
N VAL A 59 10.51 13.77 -8.94
CA VAL A 59 10.30 14.71 -7.83
C VAL A 59 11.38 14.53 -6.74
N GLU A 60 11.82 13.29 -6.52
CA GLU A 60 12.78 12.97 -5.46
C GLU A 60 14.23 13.35 -5.81
N LYS A 61 14.61 13.30 -7.11
CA LYS A 61 16.03 13.44 -7.50
C LYS A 61 16.47 14.84 -7.96
N LYS A 62 15.56 15.76 -8.27
CA LYS A 62 15.93 17.10 -8.78
C LYS A 62 14.93 18.17 -8.32
N GLY A 63 15.26 18.85 -7.23
CA GLY A 63 14.44 19.91 -6.64
C GLY A 63 13.94 20.95 -7.66
N ALA A 64 12.66 21.29 -7.55
CA ALA A 64 11.88 22.40 -8.14
C ALA A 64 11.94 22.68 -9.67
N ILE A 65 13.05 22.45 -10.35
CA ILE A 65 13.32 22.91 -11.72
C ILE A 65 12.71 21.96 -12.77
N VAL A 66 12.51 20.67 -12.45
CA VAL A 66 11.93 19.70 -13.40
C VAL A 66 10.40 19.80 -13.44
N GLY A 67 9.76 20.17 -12.33
CA GLY A 67 8.31 20.31 -12.24
C GLY A 67 7.74 21.38 -13.19
N THR A 68 8.46 22.50 -13.35
CA THR A 68 8.05 23.60 -14.24
C THR A 68 8.12 23.22 -15.72
N VAL A 69 9.17 22.49 -16.14
CA VAL A 69 9.33 22.07 -17.54
C VAL A 69 8.24 21.07 -17.95
N VAL A 70 7.88 20.12 -17.07
CA VAL A 70 6.82 19.14 -17.35
C VAL A 70 5.46 19.83 -17.43
N PHE A 71 5.17 20.79 -16.54
CA PHE A 71 3.94 21.59 -16.61
C PHE A 71 3.86 22.44 -17.89
N SER A 72 4.97 23.04 -18.33
CA SER A 72 5.02 23.80 -19.57
C SER A 72 4.76 22.93 -20.80
N ILE A 73 5.28 21.70 -20.83
CA ILE A 73 5.02 20.76 -21.93
C ILE A 73 3.55 20.32 -21.96
N ILE A 74 2.95 20.03 -20.80
CA ILE A 74 1.53 19.67 -20.70
C ILE A 74 0.63 20.81 -21.18
N ALA A 75 0.91 22.05 -20.75
CA ALA A 75 0.18 23.24 -21.22
C ALA A 75 0.27 23.41 -22.74
N LEU A 76 1.43 23.14 -23.34
CA LEU A 76 1.69 23.27 -24.77
C LEU A 76 0.96 22.17 -25.58
N VAL A 77 0.87 20.94 -25.05
CA VAL A 77 0.10 19.85 -25.65
C VAL A 77 -1.40 20.12 -25.60
N ILE A 78 -1.92 20.66 -24.49
CA ILE A 78 -3.33 21.05 -24.34
C ILE A 78 -3.69 22.18 -25.33
N LEU A 79 -2.80 23.16 -25.50
CA LEU A 79 -2.96 24.24 -26.49
C LEU A 79 -2.95 23.71 -27.94
N ALA A 80 -2.03 22.80 -28.27
CA ALA A 80 -1.92 22.23 -29.62
C ALA A 80 -3.10 21.31 -29.99
N ALA A 81 -3.76 20.70 -29.01
CA ALA A 81 -4.92 19.84 -29.22
C ALA A 81 -6.25 20.59 -29.48
N GLY A 82 -6.22 21.93 -29.58
CA GLY A 82 -7.39 22.75 -29.95
C GLY A 82 -8.52 22.76 -28.91
N GLY A 83 -8.25 22.28 -27.69
CA GLY A 83 -9.25 22.05 -26.67
C GLY A 83 -9.28 23.10 -25.57
N THR A 84 -9.55 24.37 -25.86
CA THR A 84 -9.98 25.31 -24.81
C THR A 84 -10.97 26.37 -25.30
N ASN A 85 -12.12 26.45 -24.63
CA ASN A 85 -12.87 27.70 -24.51
C ASN A 85 -12.07 28.66 -23.62
N LEU A 86 -12.06 29.95 -23.96
CA LEU A 86 -11.22 31.02 -23.40
C LEU A 86 -11.27 31.18 -21.86
N THR A 87 -12.24 30.57 -21.19
CA THR A 87 -12.40 30.56 -19.73
C THR A 87 -11.45 29.63 -18.98
N GLY A 88 -10.89 28.60 -19.64
CA GLY A 88 -9.97 27.64 -19.00
C GLY A 88 -8.52 28.13 -18.84
N LEU A 89 -8.12 29.18 -19.57
CA LEU A 89 -6.74 29.67 -19.56
C LEU A 89 -6.46 30.60 -18.36
N PHE A 90 -7.49 31.26 -17.81
CA PHE A 90 -7.34 32.20 -16.69
C PHE A 90 -7.05 31.52 -15.34
N THR A 91 -7.47 30.27 -15.14
CA THR A 91 -7.23 29.53 -13.89
C THR A 91 -5.81 29.00 -13.76
N VAL A 92 -5.10 28.77 -14.87
CA VAL A 92 -3.70 28.28 -14.84
C VAL A 92 -2.70 29.41 -14.58
N ILE A 93 -2.99 30.64 -14.99
CA ILE A 93 -2.07 31.79 -14.83
C ILE A 93 -2.13 32.39 -13.41
N MET A 94 -3.23 32.25 -12.68
CA MET A 94 -3.38 32.86 -11.35
C MET A 94 -2.64 32.13 -10.22
N PHE A 95 -2.10 30.93 -10.45
CA PHE A 95 -1.30 30.20 -9.45
C PHE A 95 0.22 30.46 -9.54
N SER A 96 0.70 31.19 -10.56
CA SER A 96 2.14 31.47 -10.71
C SER A 96 2.57 32.90 -10.29
N ALA A 97 1.66 33.74 -9.79
CA ALA A 97 1.92 35.16 -9.55
C ALA A 97 1.77 35.65 -8.09
N THR A 98 1.71 34.76 -7.10
CA THR A 98 1.72 35.14 -5.66
C THR A 98 3.02 34.81 -4.92
N GLY A 99 4.07 34.37 -5.62
CA GLY A 99 5.34 33.97 -5.02
C GLY A 99 6.47 35.00 -5.03
N LEU A 100 6.19 36.31 -5.11
CA LEU A 100 7.27 37.31 -5.22
C LEU A 100 6.94 38.69 -4.62
N ILE A 101 6.51 38.75 -3.36
CA ILE A 101 6.52 39.99 -2.56
C ILE A 101 6.96 39.64 -1.13
N GLY A 102 8.05 40.26 -0.64
CA GLY A 102 8.28 40.37 0.80
C GLY A 102 9.70 40.20 1.33
N VAL A 103 10.72 40.81 0.71
CA VAL A 103 11.89 41.26 1.48
C VAL A 103 11.47 42.57 2.17
N VAL A 104 11.23 42.52 3.48
CA VAL A 104 11.20 43.70 4.35
C VAL A 104 12.04 43.40 5.57
N CYS A 105 13.17 44.10 5.65
CA CYS A 105 13.95 44.26 6.86
C CYS A 105 13.13 45.01 7.91
N SER A 106 13.09 44.50 9.14
CA SER A 106 13.00 45.33 10.35
C SER A 106 13.77 44.69 11.50
N LYS A 107 14.76 45.46 11.96
CA LYS A 107 15.43 45.38 13.25
C LYS A 107 14.46 45.82 14.35
N ASP A 108 14.36 45.05 15.44
CA ASP A 108 14.79 45.41 16.80
C ASP A 108 14.00 44.66 17.89
N SER A 109 14.80 44.13 18.83
CA SER A 109 14.57 43.85 20.26
C SER A 109 13.14 43.69 20.80
N THR A 110 12.89 42.55 21.43
CA THR A 110 12.56 42.51 22.87
C THR A 110 12.67 41.08 23.42
N ALA A 111 13.29 40.97 24.59
CA ALA A 111 13.43 39.76 25.37
C ALA A 111 12.06 39.19 25.77
N GLY A 112 11.89 37.89 25.57
CA GLY A 112 10.74 37.12 26.01
C GLY A 112 11.18 35.67 26.23
N GLU A 113 11.27 35.32 27.50
CA GLU A 113 11.59 34.01 28.06
C GLU A 113 10.71 32.91 27.44
N VAL A 114 11.31 31.97 26.72
CA VAL A 114 10.62 30.77 26.22
C VAL A 114 11.12 29.57 27.01
N VAL A 115 10.19 29.04 27.80
CA VAL A 115 10.30 27.79 28.55
C VAL A 115 10.68 26.66 27.60
N GLU A 116 11.86 26.10 27.85
CA GLU A 116 12.44 24.99 27.13
C GLU A 116 11.64 23.71 27.42
N SER A 117 10.65 23.44 26.57
CA SER A 117 9.95 22.16 26.57
C SER A 117 10.86 21.11 25.93
N ARG A 118 11.49 20.33 26.82
CA ARG A 118 12.35 19.19 26.52
C ARG A 118 11.54 18.13 25.78
N ALA A 119 11.54 18.17 24.45
CA ALA A 119 11.10 17.07 23.62
C ALA A 119 12.04 15.88 23.85
N VAL A 120 11.56 14.89 24.59
CA VAL A 120 12.24 13.61 24.78
C VAL A 120 12.25 12.91 23.43
N ALA A 121 13.37 13.04 22.72
CA ALA A 121 13.68 12.25 21.54
C ALA A 121 13.68 10.77 21.95
N LYS A 122 12.60 10.05 21.61
CA LYS A 122 12.57 8.58 21.67
C LYS A 122 13.65 8.07 20.73
N LYS A 123 14.76 7.63 21.32
CA LYS A 123 15.86 6.95 20.63
C LYS A 123 15.29 5.72 19.95
N LYS A 124 15.20 5.77 18.62
CA LYS A 124 14.85 4.63 17.77
C LYS A 124 16.04 3.67 17.80
N VAL A 125 16.07 2.80 18.80
CA VAL A 125 16.98 1.65 18.83
C VAL A 125 16.33 0.62 17.92
N THR A 126 16.84 0.47 16.70
CA THR A 126 16.57 -0.70 15.88
C THR A 126 17.47 -1.81 16.39
N PRO A 127 16.93 -2.86 17.04
CA PRO A 127 17.70 -4.06 17.31
C PRO A 127 18.17 -4.62 15.98
N VAL A 128 19.46 -4.96 15.88
CA VAL A 128 19.94 -5.85 14.82
C VAL A 128 19.46 -7.22 15.26
N GLU A 129 18.46 -7.74 14.57
CA GLU A 129 17.86 -9.03 14.86
C GLU A 129 18.87 -10.11 14.44
N GLU A 130 19.55 -10.69 15.43
CA GLU A 130 20.47 -11.79 15.23
C GLU A 130 19.65 -13.06 14.99
N TYR A 131 19.82 -13.66 13.81
CA TYR A 131 19.10 -14.86 13.40
C TYR A 131 19.39 -16.01 14.38
N VAL A 132 18.37 -16.40 15.15
CA VAL A 132 18.40 -17.60 16.00
C VAL A 132 17.74 -18.73 15.22
N PRO A 133 18.45 -19.82 14.90
CA PRO A 133 17.91 -20.87 14.02
C PRO A 133 16.73 -21.62 14.64
N GLU A 134 15.73 -21.78 13.78
CA GLU A 134 14.55 -22.68 13.75
C GLU A 134 13.63 -22.71 14.99
N VAL A 135 12.71 -21.75 15.03
CA VAL A 135 11.40 -21.91 15.70
C VAL A 135 10.73 -23.14 15.08
N GLU A 136 10.38 -24.12 15.92
CA GLU A 136 9.67 -25.33 15.48
C GLU A 136 8.45 -24.94 14.63
N ILE A 137 8.46 -25.40 13.38
CA ILE A 137 7.40 -25.20 12.38
C ILE A 137 6.06 -25.46 13.06
N PRO A 138 5.17 -24.47 13.17
CA PRO A 138 3.87 -24.72 13.74
C PRO A 138 3.09 -25.61 12.77
N ASP A 139 3.04 -26.90 13.08
CA ASP A 139 1.83 -27.72 12.88
C ASP A 139 0.70 -27.27 13.84
N ALA A 140 0.75 -26.00 14.28
CA ALA A 140 -0.05 -25.48 15.34
C ALA A 140 -1.41 -25.09 14.76
N VAL A 141 -2.43 -25.65 15.41
CA VAL A 141 -3.81 -25.21 15.29
C VAL A 141 -3.82 -23.68 15.45
N LEU A 142 -4.33 -22.96 14.45
CA LEU A 142 -4.38 -21.48 14.38
C LEU A 142 -4.80 -20.82 15.71
N GLU A 143 -5.71 -21.48 16.42
CA GLU A 143 -6.26 -21.12 17.73
C GLU A 143 -5.26 -21.18 18.89
N THR A 144 -4.03 -21.66 18.65
CA THR A 144 -2.97 -21.78 19.66
C THR A 144 -1.69 -21.05 19.28
N LEU A 145 -1.58 -20.61 18.02
CA LEU A 145 -0.40 -19.91 17.53
C LEU A 145 -0.33 -18.50 18.16
N PRO A 146 0.76 -18.14 18.87
CA PRO A 146 0.90 -16.82 19.48
C PRO A 146 0.88 -15.69 18.44
N ILE A 147 0.30 -14.54 18.76
CA ILE A 147 0.28 -13.39 17.85
C ILE A 147 1.66 -12.80 17.55
N GLU A 148 2.64 -13.03 18.43
CA GLU A 148 4.02 -12.59 18.21
C GLU A 148 4.76 -13.34 17.12
N THR A 149 4.20 -14.41 16.54
CA THR A 149 4.77 -15.06 15.35
C THR A 149 4.51 -14.27 14.07
N ILE A 150 3.88 -13.10 14.17
CA ILE A 150 3.63 -12.20 13.03
C ILE A 150 4.70 -11.13 13.03
N GLU A 151 5.46 -11.07 11.93
CA GLU A 151 6.55 -10.11 11.80
C GLU A 151 6.08 -8.67 12.06
N GLY A 152 6.86 -7.95 12.87
CA GLY A 152 6.53 -6.63 13.37
C GLY A 152 5.59 -6.58 14.60
N ILE A 153 5.03 -7.70 15.08
CA ILE A 153 4.30 -7.79 16.36
C ILE A 153 5.25 -8.33 17.44
N GLY A 154 6.09 -7.45 17.97
CA GLY A 154 6.90 -7.77 19.15
C GLY A 154 6.08 -7.82 20.44
N LYS A 155 6.75 -8.20 21.54
CA LYS A 155 6.17 -8.33 22.89
C LYS A 155 5.25 -7.18 23.32
N ALA A 156 5.62 -5.93 23.02
CA ALA A 156 4.82 -4.76 23.41
C ALA A 156 3.45 -4.74 22.72
N TYR A 157 3.41 -4.86 21.39
CA TYR A 157 2.14 -4.93 20.66
C TYR A 157 1.38 -6.23 20.98
N GLY A 158 2.09 -7.34 21.22
CA GLY A 158 1.49 -8.59 21.65
C GLY A 158 0.77 -8.47 23.01
N GLU A 159 1.36 -7.76 23.98
CA GLU A 159 0.70 -7.48 25.26
C GLU A 159 -0.56 -6.63 25.09
N ASP A 160 -0.51 -5.57 24.28
CA ASP A 160 -1.67 -4.70 24.01
C ASP A 160 -2.83 -5.47 23.36
N LEU A 161 -2.53 -6.29 22.34
CA LEU A 161 -3.52 -7.11 21.64
C LEU A 161 -4.13 -8.16 22.56
N ARG A 162 -3.32 -8.86 23.37
CA ARG A 162 -3.82 -9.84 24.36
C ARG A 162 -4.75 -9.21 25.36
N ASN A 163 -4.40 -8.03 25.87
CA ASN A 163 -5.23 -7.28 26.83
C ASN A 163 -6.57 -6.86 26.21
N ALA A 164 -6.60 -6.63 24.89
CA ALA A 164 -7.81 -6.35 24.13
C ALA A 164 -8.59 -7.62 23.66
N GLY A 165 -8.15 -8.81 24.07
CA GLY A 165 -8.79 -10.09 23.77
C GLY A 165 -8.39 -10.72 22.42
N ILE A 166 -7.38 -10.19 21.74
CA ILE A 166 -6.79 -10.79 20.53
C ILE A 166 -5.53 -11.53 20.97
N LYS A 167 -5.63 -12.84 21.21
CA LYS A 167 -4.55 -13.59 21.87
C LYS A 167 -3.75 -14.47 20.93
N THR A 168 -4.35 -14.85 19.81
CA THR A 168 -3.82 -15.84 18.88
C THR A 168 -3.85 -15.31 17.45
N VAL A 169 -3.08 -15.93 16.55
CA VAL A 169 -3.12 -15.65 15.11
C VAL A 169 -4.54 -15.80 14.56
N HIS A 170 -5.28 -16.80 15.04
CA HIS A 170 -6.70 -16.96 14.70
C HIS A 170 -7.58 -15.78 15.13
N ASP A 171 -7.36 -15.20 16.32
CA ASP A 171 -8.09 -14.02 16.76
C ASP A 171 -7.75 -12.81 15.90
N LEU A 172 -6.47 -12.66 15.54
CA LEU A 172 -5.99 -11.58 14.68
C LEU A 172 -6.59 -11.68 13.27
N LEU A 173 -6.67 -12.89 12.71
CA LEU A 173 -7.29 -13.16 11.40
C LEU A 173 -8.75 -12.68 11.31
N LYS A 174 -9.47 -12.71 12.45
CA LYS A 174 -10.87 -12.28 12.58
C LYS A 174 -11.03 -10.81 13.00
N ALA A 175 -9.93 -10.17 13.38
CA ALA A 175 -9.96 -8.78 13.80
C ALA A 175 -10.14 -7.84 12.60
N ASP A 176 -10.62 -6.65 12.91
CA ASP A 176 -10.69 -5.55 11.96
C ASP A 176 -9.43 -4.69 12.04
N ALA A 177 -8.94 -4.21 10.89
CA ALA A 177 -7.69 -3.45 10.81
C ALA A 177 -7.78 -2.12 11.58
N GLU A 178 -8.92 -1.42 11.55
CA GLU A 178 -9.12 -0.18 12.31
C GLU A 178 -9.04 -0.45 13.82
N LYS A 179 -9.65 -1.57 14.27
CA LYS A 179 -9.59 -1.99 15.67
C LYS A 179 -8.14 -2.29 16.09
N VAL A 180 -7.40 -3.08 15.31
CA VAL A 180 -6.01 -3.44 15.59
C VAL A 180 -5.11 -2.20 15.60
N ALA A 181 -5.27 -1.32 14.62
CA ALA A 181 -4.55 -0.06 14.52
C ALA A 181 -4.76 0.82 15.76
N LYS A 182 -6.00 0.94 16.23
CA LYS A 182 -6.34 1.70 17.44
C LYS A 182 -5.75 1.08 18.71
N ILE A 183 -5.76 -0.24 18.85
CA ILE A 183 -5.18 -0.93 20.02
C ILE A 183 -3.67 -0.68 20.09
N CYS A 184 -2.97 -0.84 18.97
CA CYS A 184 -1.50 -0.76 18.94
C CYS A 184 -0.96 0.66 18.69
N GLY A 185 -1.82 1.63 18.39
CA GLY A 185 -1.40 2.99 18.03
C GLY A 185 -0.60 3.08 16.73
N VAL A 186 -0.93 2.22 15.76
CA VAL A 186 -0.28 2.16 14.44
C VAL A 186 -1.23 2.62 13.32
N GLY A 187 -0.72 2.75 12.09
CA GLY A 187 -1.55 2.99 10.91
C GLY A 187 -2.41 1.78 10.54
N GLU A 188 -3.59 2.02 9.97
CA GLU A 188 -4.49 0.96 9.48
C GLU A 188 -3.84 0.11 8.39
N ASP A 189 -2.93 0.68 7.60
CA ASP A 189 -2.14 -0.02 6.60
C ASP A 189 -1.21 -1.07 7.24
N ILE A 190 -0.55 -0.73 8.35
CA ILE A 190 0.31 -1.66 9.10
C ILE A 190 -0.55 -2.77 9.71
N ALA A 191 -1.65 -2.42 10.35
CA ALA A 191 -2.57 -3.39 10.94
C ALA A 191 -3.15 -4.36 9.89
N SER A 192 -3.54 -3.84 8.72
CA SER A 192 -4.02 -4.64 7.60
C SER A 192 -2.96 -5.64 7.10
N ARG A 193 -1.69 -5.22 7.05
CA ARG A 193 -0.57 -6.12 6.68
C ARG A 193 -0.31 -7.20 7.73
N TRP A 194 -0.38 -6.89 9.02
CA TRP A 194 -0.32 -7.91 10.07
C TRP A 194 -1.42 -8.96 9.90
N ILE A 195 -2.65 -8.53 9.61
CA ILE A 195 -3.78 -9.44 9.33
C ILE A 195 -3.52 -10.24 8.05
N ALA A 196 -2.91 -9.65 7.01
CA ALA A 196 -2.56 -10.38 5.80
C ALA A 196 -1.49 -11.46 6.08
N MET A 197 -0.41 -11.12 6.79
CA MET A 197 0.67 -12.07 7.15
C MET A 197 0.14 -13.24 8.00
N SER A 198 -0.82 -12.97 8.89
CA SER A 198 -1.47 -14.01 9.71
C SER A 198 -2.19 -15.10 8.88
N ARG A 199 -2.47 -14.86 7.60
CA ARG A 199 -3.06 -15.85 6.68
C ARG A 199 -2.05 -16.90 6.21
N PHE A 200 -0.76 -16.62 6.33
CA PHE A 200 0.32 -17.48 5.85
C PHE A 200 1.15 -18.07 6.99
N ALA A 201 1.21 -17.42 8.15
CA ALA A 201 2.07 -17.78 9.30
C ALA A 201 1.85 -19.18 9.91
N TRP A 202 0.82 -19.91 9.47
CA TRP A 202 0.49 -21.27 9.92
C TRP A 202 0.77 -22.33 8.83
N LEU A 203 1.22 -21.91 7.65
CA LEU A 203 1.67 -22.83 6.60
C LEU A 203 3.05 -23.37 6.96
N LYS A 204 3.25 -24.68 6.85
CA LYS A 204 4.49 -25.34 7.26
C LYS A 204 5.70 -24.90 6.46
N SER A 205 5.48 -24.49 5.21
CA SER A 205 6.53 -24.03 4.30
C SER A 205 6.86 -22.54 4.45
N VAL A 206 6.14 -21.79 5.30
CA VAL A 206 6.25 -20.33 5.43
C VAL A 206 6.76 -19.96 6.82
N SER A 207 7.94 -19.36 6.87
CA SER A 207 8.48 -18.68 8.07
C SER A 207 7.90 -17.27 8.25
N GLU A 208 8.27 -16.60 9.34
CA GLU A 208 7.85 -15.21 9.62
C GLU A 208 8.35 -14.24 8.52
N GLU A 209 9.60 -14.42 8.09
CA GLU A 209 10.23 -13.68 6.98
C GLU A 209 9.53 -13.93 5.64
N ASP A 210 9.10 -15.18 5.41
CA ASP A 210 8.39 -15.55 4.19
C ASP A 210 7.01 -14.90 4.14
N ALA A 211 6.30 -14.85 5.28
CA ALA A 211 5.01 -14.19 5.37
C ALA A 211 5.14 -12.67 5.10
N GLU A 212 6.18 -12.02 5.64
CA GLU A 212 6.49 -10.62 5.33
C GLU A 212 6.75 -10.45 3.82
N ALA A 213 7.61 -11.29 3.24
CA ALA A 213 7.96 -11.22 1.82
C ALA A 213 6.75 -11.41 0.90
N ILE A 214 5.87 -12.37 1.18
CA ILE A 214 4.64 -12.62 0.41
C ILE A 214 3.76 -11.36 0.39
N VAL A 215 3.61 -10.68 1.54
CA VAL A 215 2.73 -9.53 1.70
C VAL A 215 3.37 -8.24 1.17
N TYR A 216 4.58 -7.90 1.63
CA TYR A 216 5.25 -6.65 1.29
C TYR A 216 5.93 -6.71 -0.08
N GLY A 217 6.57 -7.82 -0.41
CA GLY A 217 7.26 -8.02 -1.68
C GLY A 217 6.32 -8.48 -2.80
N GLY A 218 5.53 -9.52 -2.53
CA GLY A 218 4.58 -10.08 -3.50
C GLY A 218 3.27 -9.30 -3.65
N GLY A 219 2.90 -8.49 -2.65
CA GLY A 219 1.61 -7.79 -2.64
C GLY A 219 0.40 -8.73 -2.53
N ILE A 220 0.61 -9.96 -2.05
CA ILE A 220 -0.41 -11.01 -1.96
C ILE A 220 -1.05 -10.96 -0.58
N LEU A 221 -2.38 -10.83 -0.53
CA LEU A 221 -3.13 -10.60 0.71
C LEU A 221 -3.99 -11.79 1.15
N GLY A 222 -3.97 -12.89 0.40
CA GLY A 222 -4.70 -14.10 0.76
C GLY A 222 -4.24 -15.36 0.06
N LEU A 223 -4.65 -16.50 0.62
CA LEU A 223 -4.27 -17.84 0.13
C LEU A 223 -4.73 -18.11 -1.31
N GLY A 224 -5.90 -17.60 -1.70
CA GLY A 224 -6.39 -17.77 -3.07
C GLY A 224 -5.51 -17.07 -4.11
N GLU A 225 -4.99 -15.88 -3.79
CA GLU A 225 -4.06 -15.15 -4.64
C GLU A 225 -2.70 -15.86 -4.70
N LEU A 226 -2.19 -16.34 -3.56
CA LEU A 226 -0.94 -17.12 -3.51
C LEU A 226 -1.05 -18.42 -4.32
N ALA A 227 -2.16 -19.15 -4.19
CA ALA A 227 -2.36 -20.44 -4.84
C ALA A 227 -2.33 -20.39 -6.38
N ILE A 228 -2.62 -19.22 -6.97
CA ILE A 228 -2.62 -19.00 -8.43
C ILE A 228 -1.43 -18.16 -8.90
N ALA A 229 -0.53 -17.77 -8.00
CA ALA A 229 0.63 -16.95 -8.33
C ALA A 229 1.59 -17.69 -9.27
N ASN A 230 2.32 -16.93 -10.09
CA ASN A 230 3.46 -17.45 -10.83
C ASN A 230 4.70 -17.41 -9.93
N ALA A 231 5.32 -18.56 -9.69
CA ALA A 231 6.45 -18.67 -8.75
C ALA A 231 7.66 -17.80 -9.15
N GLN A 232 7.96 -17.73 -10.45
CA GLN A 232 9.08 -16.96 -10.97
C GLN A 232 8.84 -15.45 -10.84
N GLU A 233 7.66 -14.97 -11.23
CA GLU A 233 7.29 -13.55 -11.10
C GLU A 233 7.23 -13.11 -9.62
N LEU A 234 6.69 -13.97 -8.75
CA LEU A 234 6.63 -13.70 -7.31
C LEU A 234 8.03 -13.62 -6.69
N LEU A 235 8.93 -14.53 -7.04
CA LEU A 235 10.33 -14.49 -6.59
C LEU A 235 11.03 -13.19 -7.03
N GLU A 236 10.85 -12.78 -8.29
CA GLU A 236 11.43 -11.55 -8.83
C GLU A 236 10.92 -10.30 -8.11
N ASP A 237 9.62 -10.25 -7.79
CA ASP A 237 9.03 -9.14 -7.06
C ASP A 237 9.52 -9.08 -5.60
N ILE A 238 9.65 -10.23 -4.93
CA ILE A 238 10.23 -10.33 -3.58
C ILE A 238 11.69 -9.87 -3.57
N GLN A 239 12.52 -10.39 -4.48
CA GLN A 239 13.93 -10.03 -4.57
C GLN A 239 14.09 -8.52 -4.80
N ARG A 240 13.27 -7.94 -5.70
CA ARG A 240 13.24 -6.49 -5.92
C ARG A 240 12.85 -5.72 -4.65
N ALA A 241 11.89 -6.22 -3.88
CA ALA A 241 11.47 -5.57 -2.63
C ALA A 241 12.57 -5.61 -1.56
N VAL A 242 13.35 -6.70 -1.49
CA VAL A 242 14.54 -6.81 -0.64
C VAL A 242 15.61 -5.80 -1.08
N GLU A 243 15.91 -5.72 -2.38
CA GLU A 243 16.88 -4.75 -2.94
C GLU A 243 16.50 -3.29 -2.63
N LEU A 244 15.20 -2.98 -2.62
CA LEU A 244 14.67 -1.66 -2.30
C LEU A 244 14.54 -1.40 -0.78
N GLY A 245 14.80 -2.40 0.06
CA GLY A 245 14.68 -2.30 1.52
C GLY A 245 13.24 -2.25 2.03
N HIS A 246 12.28 -2.73 1.23
CA HIS A 246 10.87 -2.85 1.63
C HIS A 246 10.57 -4.13 2.41
N VAL A 247 11.37 -5.16 2.19
CA VAL A 247 11.38 -6.41 2.97
C VAL A 247 12.76 -6.51 3.61
N LYS A 248 12.83 -6.81 4.90
CA LYS A 248 14.11 -7.04 5.57
C LYS A 248 14.37 -8.53 5.59
N VAL A 249 15.64 -8.90 5.47
CA VAL A 249 16.06 -10.29 5.57
C VAL A 249 17.27 -10.38 6.48
N PRO A 250 17.34 -11.37 7.37
CA PRO A 250 18.54 -11.62 8.16
C PRO A 250 19.74 -11.93 7.27
N GLU A 251 20.95 -11.71 7.78
CA GLU A 251 22.18 -11.99 7.03
C GLU A 251 22.27 -13.48 6.67
N GLY A 252 22.52 -13.77 5.39
CA GLY A 252 22.60 -15.14 4.87
C GLY A 252 21.25 -15.77 4.50
N TYR A 253 20.13 -15.13 4.80
CA TYR A 253 18.82 -15.57 4.34
C TYR A 253 18.60 -15.21 2.87
N THR A 254 18.08 -16.14 2.07
CA THR A 254 17.81 -15.90 0.65
C THR A 254 16.54 -16.60 0.20
N PHE A 255 15.72 -15.90 -0.57
CA PHE A 255 14.53 -16.46 -1.19
C PHE A 255 14.92 -17.23 -2.46
N THR A 256 14.42 -18.46 -2.56
CA THR A 256 14.67 -19.34 -3.70
C THR A 256 13.37 -19.73 -4.40
N LEU A 257 13.45 -20.16 -5.66
CA LEU A 257 12.28 -20.58 -6.42
C LEU A 257 11.57 -21.78 -5.77
N ASP A 258 12.34 -22.75 -5.28
CA ASP A 258 11.81 -23.94 -4.59
C ASP A 258 11.00 -23.56 -3.33
N MET A 259 11.41 -22.54 -2.58
CA MET A 259 10.63 -22.02 -1.45
C MET A 259 9.29 -21.46 -1.92
N VAL A 260 9.30 -20.61 -2.95
CA VAL A 260 8.09 -19.99 -3.49
C VAL A 260 7.13 -21.04 -4.05
N GLU A 261 7.64 -22.04 -4.77
CA GLU A 261 6.84 -23.16 -5.28
C GLU A 261 6.17 -23.94 -4.14
N LYS A 262 6.88 -24.20 -3.03
CA LYS A 262 6.33 -24.85 -1.84
C LYS A 262 5.22 -24.01 -1.19
N TRP A 263 5.39 -22.70 -1.06
CA TRP A 263 4.35 -21.82 -0.52
C TRP A 263 3.08 -21.87 -1.36
N ILE A 264 3.23 -21.77 -2.69
CA ILE A 264 2.12 -21.82 -3.65
C ILE A 264 1.41 -23.18 -3.56
N ASP A 265 2.16 -24.28 -3.54
CA ASP A 265 1.61 -25.63 -3.48
C ASP A 265 0.91 -25.93 -2.16
N GLU A 266 1.41 -25.40 -1.05
CA GLU A 266 0.71 -25.48 0.23
C GLU A 266 -0.54 -24.60 0.24
N ALA A 267 -0.48 -23.37 -0.28
CA ALA A 267 -1.63 -22.49 -0.40
C ALA A 267 -2.77 -23.12 -1.22
N LYS A 268 -2.46 -23.83 -2.32
CA LYS A 268 -3.45 -24.58 -3.12
C LYS A 268 -4.23 -25.62 -2.32
N LYS A 269 -3.65 -26.19 -1.26
CA LYS A 269 -4.33 -27.18 -0.40
C LYS A 269 -5.36 -26.53 0.53
N HIS A 270 -5.22 -25.23 0.78
CA HIS A 270 -6.03 -24.48 1.75
C HIS A 270 -6.91 -23.41 1.13
N ALA A 271 -6.65 -23.01 -0.12
CA ALA A 271 -7.50 -22.12 -0.90
C ALA A 271 -8.84 -22.83 -1.21
N LYS A 272 -9.92 -22.37 -0.57
CA LYS A 272 -11.29 -22.81 -0.82
C LYS A 272 -12.02 -21.80 -1.69
#